data_AF-A0A3N5HGH3-F1
#
_entry.id   AF-A0A3N5HGH3-F1
#
_cell.length_a   1.000
_cell.length_b   1.000
_cell.length_c   1.000
_cell.angle_alpha   90.00
_cell.angle_beta   90.00
_cell.angle_gamma   90.00
#
_symmetry.space_group_name_H-M   'P 1'
#
loop_
_entity.id
_entity.type
_entity.pdbx_description
1 polymer ?
#
loop_
_entity_poly.entity_id
_entity_poly.type
_entity_poly.pdbx_seq_one_letter_code
_entity_poly.pdbx_strand_id
1 'polypeptide(L)'
;MAGARLDQRALRCASRLQVGQEPPPATLALVESVGEPRFALDVNWDPETIPAFLALPACEAHGRSLPVDPYLLEPLEHYLRKYGVEPAANAREALERLRVEHDEAIHGVRKSRSHSAPELEIEDRLGGELRPFQRAGVAYALEARRAFLADEQGLGKTVQALAALEADDAYPAVVVCPASLKLNWRREIEH
;
A
#
# COMPACT_ATOMS: atom_id res chain seq x y z
N MET A 1 -5.34 -46.64 31.45
CA MET A 1 -4.51 -45.67 30.70
C MET A 1 -5.44 -44.80 29.88
N ALA A 2 -5.65 -43.54 30.28
CA ALA A 2 -6.49 -42.61 29.54
C ALA A 2 -5.71 -42.15 28.31
N GLY A 3 -6.18 -42.49 27.11
CA GLY A 3 -5.56 -42.04 25.86
C GLY A 3 -5.64 -40.52 25.73
N ALA A 4 -4.52 -39.88 25.41
CA ALA A 4 -4.50 -38.45 25.11
C ALA A 4 -5.40 -38.16 23.90
N ARG A 5 -6.36 -37.24 24.05
CA ARG A 5 -7.16 -36.74 22.93
C ARG A 5 -6.34 -35.69 22.19
N LEU A 6 -6.07 -35.94 20.91
CA LEU A 6 -5.49 -34.95 20.01
C LEU A 6 -6.56 -33.90 19.67
N ASP A 7 -6.20 -32.62 19.75
CA ASP A 7 -7.03 -31.56 19.20
C ASP A 7 -6.99 -31.55 17.66
N GLN A 8 -7.78 -30.69 17.02
CA GLN A 8 -7.81 -30.62 15.56
C GLN A 8 -6.47 -30.20 14.93
N ARG A 9 -5.65 -29.40 15.61
CA ARG A 9 -4.35 -28.96 15.08
C ARG A 9 -3.35 -30.11 15.09
N ALA A 10 -3.30 -30.83 16.21
CA ALA A 10 -2.49 -32.02 16.37
C ALA A 10 -2.90 -33.13 15.38
N LEU A 11 -4.22 -33.28 15.12
CA LEU A 11 -4.72 -34.19 14.09
C LEU A 11 -4.22 -33.81 12.69
N ARG A 12 -4.29 -32.53 12.30
CA ARG A 12 -3.78 -32.06 11.00
C ARG A 12 -2.28 -32.31 10.83
N CYS A 13 -1.50 -32.07 11.88
CA CYS A 13 -0.07 -32.34 11.87
C CYS A 13 0.22 -33.85 11.73
N ALA A 14 -0.48 -34.67 12.51
CA ALA A 14 -0.34 -36.13 12.47
C ALA A 14 -0.68 -36.71 11.10
N SER A 15 -1.76 -36.23 10.46
CA SER A 15 -2.15 -36.68 9.11
C SER A 15 -1.09 -36.36 8.04
N ARG A 16 -0.42 -35.21 8.13
CA ARG A 16 0.68 -34.85 7.19
C ARG A 16 1.92 -35.73 7.41
N LEU A 17 2.29 -35.97 8.67
CA LEU A 17 3.42 -36.85 9.01
C LEU A 17 3.20 -38.29 8.53
N GLN A 18 1.96 -38.79 8.56
CA GLN A 18 1.61 -40.13 8.06
C GLN A 18 1.87 -40.30 6.55
N VAL A 19 1.83 -39.20 5.78
CA VAL A 19 2.13 -39.20 4.34
C VAL A 19 3.55 -38.70 4.02
N GLY A 20 4.43 -38.61 5.03
CA GLY A 20 5.82 -38.19 4.87
C GLY A 20 5.99 -36.69 4.60
N GLN A 21 4.97 -35.87 4.88
CA GLN A 21 5.04 -34.41 4.77
C GLN A 21 5.28 -33.78 6.13
N GLU A 22 6.25 -32.88 6.19
CA GLU A 22 6.49 -32.09 7.39
C GLU A 22 5.41 -31.00 7.53
N PRO A 23 4.68 -30.93 8.65
CA PRO A 23 3.68 -29.89 8.87
C PRO A 23 4.37 -28.55 9.16
N PRO A 24 3.82 -27.42 8.68
CA PRO A 24 4.42 -26.11 8.89
C PRO A 24 4.37 -25.75 10.38
N PRO A 25 5.35 -24.98 10.86
CA PRO A 25 5.44 -24.56 12.26
C PRO A 25 4.21 -23.77 12.73
N ALA A 26 3.64 -22.96 11.83
CA ALA A 26 2.38 -22.25 12.02
C ALA A 26 1.64 -22.09 10.68
N THR A 27 0.37 -21.72 10.77
CA THR A 27 -0.53 -21.48 9.63
C THR A 27 -1.04 -20.05 9.70
N LEU A 28 -1.00 -19.33 8.58
CA LEU A 28 -1.69 -18.04 8.46
C LEU A 28 -3.12 -18.28 7.95
N ALA A 29 -4.12 -17.82 8.68
CA ALA A 29 -5.52 -17.92 8.28
C ALA A 29 -6.13 -16.52 8.10
N LEU A 30 -7.14 -16.40 7.24
CA LEU A 30 -7.98 -15.21 7.21
C LEU A 30 -9.13 -15.42 8.20
N VAL A 31 -9.34 -14.45 9.09
CA VAL A 31 -10.45 -14.44 10.04
C VAL A 31 -11.31 -13.21 9.81
N GLU A 32 -12.62 -13.38 9.88
CA GLU A 32 -13.55 -12.25 9.92
C GLU A 32 -13.56 -11.67 11.33
N SER A 33 -13.25 -10.39 11.46
CA SER A 33 -13.39 -9.62 12.70
C SER A 33 -14.51 -8.59 12.52
N VAL A 34 -15.04 -8.07 13.64
CA VAL A 34 -16.03 -6.99 13.61
C VAL A 34 -15.39 -5.75 12.96
N GLY A 35 -15.80 -5.44 11.74
CA GLY A 35 -15.30 -4.31 10.95
C GLY A 35 -14.60 -4.74 9.67
N GLU A 36 -13.47 -5.46 9.78
CA GLU A 36 -12.59 -5.77 8.66
C GLU A 36 -11.95 -7.17 8.77
N PRO A 37 -11.66 -7.85 7.65
CA PRO A 37 -10.95 -9.11 7.66
C PRO A 37 -9.50 -8.94 8.15
N ARG A 38 -8.97 -9.95 8.83
CA ARG A 38 -7.62 -9.93 9.40
C ARG A 38 -6.89 -11.24 9.13
N PHE A 39 -5.58 -11.17 8.95
CA PHE A 39 -4.74 -12.36 8.99
C PHE A 39 -4.47 -12.74 10.45
N ALA A 40 -4.69 -13.99 10.82
CA ALA A 40 -4.42 -14.50 12.16
C ALA A 40 -3.38 -15.63 12.09
N LEU A 41 -2.46 -15.63 13.04
CA LEU A 41 -1.48 -16.70 13.19
C LEU A 41 -2.05 -17.83 14.04
N ASP A 42 -2.21 -19.00 13.42
CA ASP A 42 -2.48 -20.25 14.12
C ASP A 42 -1.18 -21.06 14.29
N VAL A 43 -0.66 -21.14 15.51
CA VAL A 43 0.57 -21.89 15.82
C VAL A 43 0.27 -23.39 15.89
N ASN A 44 0.98 -24.18 15.08
CA ASN A 44 0.83 -25.62 15.03
C ASN A 44 1.70 -26.30 16.09
N TRP A 45 3.02 -26.08 16.02
CA TRP A 45 3.97 -26.75 16.92
C TRP A 45 5.18 -25.90 17.31
N ASP A 46 5.49 -24.82 16.58
CA ASP A 46 6.65 -23.96 16.89
C ASP A 46 6.24 -22.62 17.52
N PRO A 47 6.45 -22.42 18.84
CA PRO A 47 6.12 -21.17 19.52
C PRO A 47 7.03 -20.00 19.12
N GLU A 48 8.21 -20.23 18.54
CA GLU A 48 9.15 -19.16 18.11
C GLU A 48 8.58 -18.32 16.96
N THR A 49 7.53 -18.81 16.30
CA THR A 49 6.76 -18.07 15.31
C THR A 49 5.98 -16.89 15.91
N ILE A 50 5.65 -16.92 17.20
CA ILE A 50 4.80 -15.90 17.86
C ILE A 50 5.55 -14.57 18.04
N PRO A 51 6.72 -14.50 18.70
CA PRO A 51 7.37 -13.22 18.98
C PRO A 51 7.66 -12.44 17.70
N ALA A 52 8.07 -13.14 16.63
CA ALA A 52 8.34 -12.53 15.35
C ALA A 52 7.08 -12.03 14.64
N PHE A 53 5.95 -12.73 14.77
CA PHE A 53 4.68 -12.25 14.24
C PHE A 53 4.18 -11.01 14.98
N LEU A 54 4.27 -11.02 16.32
CA LEU A 54 3.90 -9.88 17.15
C LEU A 54 4.78 -8.65 16.93
N ALA A 55 6.00 -8.84 16.41
CA ALA A 55 6.89 -7.75 16.01
C ALA A 55 6.52 -7.13 14.64
N LEU A 56 5.56 -7.70 13.89
CA LEU A 56 5.09 -7.09 12.66
C LEU A 56 4.36 -5.77 12.93
N PRO A 57 4.46 -4.77 12.03
CA PRO A 57 3.75 -3.51 12.19
C PRO A 57 2.23 -3.73 12.25
N ALA A 58 1.53 -2.94 13.07
CA ALA A 58 0.07 -3.00 13.26
C ALA A 58 -0.49 -4.36 13.73
N CYS A 59 0.36 -5.27 14.23
CA CYS A 59 -0.08 -6.52 14.82
C CYS A 59 -0.81 -6.29 16.14
N GLU A 60 -1.93 -7.00 16.32
CA GLU A 60 -2.70 -7.03 17.55
C GLU A 60 -2.31 -8.25 18.39
N ALA A 61 -1.84 -8.03 19.63
CA ALA A 61 -1.28 -9.09 20.46
C ALA A 61 -2.31 -10.13 20.95
N HIS A 62 -3.52 -9.70 21.33
CA HIS A 62 -4.54 -10.58 21.89
C HIS A 62 -5.06 -11.57 20.84
N GLY A 63 -5.40 -11.07 19.65
CA GLY A 63 -5.85 -11.90 18.53
C GLY A 63 -4.73 -12.55 17.71
N ARG A 64 -3.45 -12.20 17.95
CA ARG A 64 -2.31 -12.52 17.06
C ARG A 64 -2.69 -12.28 15.60
N SER A 65 -3.21 -11.08 15.35
CA SER A 65 -3.84 -10.74 14.10
C SER A 65 -3.29 -9.45 13.50
N LEU A 66 -3.24 -9.41 12.18
CA LEU A 66 -2.72 -8.31 11.37
C LEU A 66 -3.85 -7.86 10.42
N PRO A 67 -4.10 -6.55 10.23
CA PRO A 67 -5.06 -6.11 9.24
C PRO A 67 -4.64 -6.56 7.83
N VAL A 68 -5.63 -6.77 6.96
CA VAL A 68 -5.38 -6.99 5.52
C VAL A 68 -5.09 -5.62 4.89
N ASP A 69 -3.82 -5.23 4.93
CA ASP A 69 -3.36 -3.91 4.49
C ASP A 69 -2.20 -4.07 3.48
N PRO A 70 -2.29 -3.48 2.27
CA PRO A 70 -1.25 -3.59 1.26
C PRO A 70 0.13 -3.12 1.76
N TYR A 71 0.20 -2.13 2.65
CA TYR A 71 1.48 -1.64 3.19
C TYR A 71 2.19 -2.63 4.12
N LEU A 72 1.48 -3.65 4.60
CA LEU A 72 2.03 -4.68 5.48
C LEU A 72 2.45 -5.95 4.72
N LEU A 73 2.19 -6.02 3.41
CA LEU A 73 2.44 -7.22 2.61
C LEU A 73 3.91 -7.66 2.65
N GLU A 74 4.85 -6.74 2.43
CA GLU A 74 6.27 -7.08 2.37
C GLU A 74 6.82 -7.61 3.73
N PRO A 75 6.58 -6.94 4.87
CA PRO A 75 6.91 -7.50 6.19
C PRO A 75 6.26 -8.86 6.45
N LEU A 76 4.97 -9.01 6.10
CA LEU A 76 4.23 -10.25 6.29
C LEU A 76 4.84 -11.39 5.46
N GLU A 77 5.07 -11.18 4.17
CA GLU A 77 5.66 -12.21 3.31
C GLU A 77 7.09 -12.57 3.71
N HIS A 78 7.88 -11.58 4.17
CA HIS A 78 9.19 -11.85 4.75
C HIS A 78 9.08 -12.78 5.96
N TYR A 79 8.15 -12.50 6.87
CA TYR A 79 7.86 -13.36 8.01
C TYR A 79 7.45 -14.77 7.56
N LEU A 80 6.50 -14.90 6.62
CA LEU A 80 6.02 -16.20 6.15
C LEU A 80 7.17 -17.06 5.60
N ARG A 81 8.03 -16.46 4.75
CA ARG A 81 9.20 -17.15 4.17
C ARG A 81 10.22 -17.52 5.24
N LYS A 82 10.56 -16.59 6.14
CA LYS A 82 11.60 -16.76 7.16
C LYS A 82 11.26 -17.87 8.15
N TYR A 83 9.99 -17.96 8.55
CA TYR A 83 9.53 -18.91 9.57
C TYR A 83 8.81 -20.12 8.97
N GLY A 84 8.77 -20.28 7.63
CA GLY A 84 8.11 -21.42 6.99
C GLY A 84 6.60 -21.50 7.29
N VAL A 85 5.95 -20.37 7.57
CA VAL A 85 4.52 -20.33 7.88
C VAL A 85 3.73 -20.45 6.58
N GLU A 86 2.83 -21.43 6.53
CA GLU A 86 2.01 -21.67 5.33
C GLU A 86 0.67 -20.95 5.44
N PRO A 87 0.23 -20.24 4.39
CA PRO A 87 -1.13 -19.70 4.35
C PRO A 87 -2.15 -20.83 4.08
N ALA A 88 -3.22 -20.84 4.87
CA ALA A 88 -4.44 -21.59 4.58
C ALA A 88 -5.08 -21.09 3.27
N ALA A 89 -6.00 -21.88 2.70
CA ALA A 89 -6.63 -21.57 1.40
C ALA A 89 -7.25 -20.16 1.36
N ASN A 90 -8.03 -19.79 2.38
CA ASN A 90 -8.66 -18.48 2.47
C ASN A 90 -7.66 -17.32 2.63
N ALA A 91 -6.58 -17.52 3.38
CA ALA A 91 -5.50 -16.55 3.49
C ALA A 91 -4.72 -16.41 2.17
N ARG A 92 -4.54 -17.51 1.42
CA ARG A 92 -3.85 -17.49 0.13
C ARG A 92 -4.59 -16.63 -0.90
N GLU A 93 -5.91 -16.81 -1.00
CA GLU A 93 -6.76 -15.97 -1.85
C GLU A 93 -6.69 -14.49 -1.46
N ALA A 94 -6.71 -14.19 -0.16
CA ALA A 94 -6.56 -12.81 0.31
C ALA A 94 -5.17 -12.22 0.01
N LEU A 95 -4.10 -13.01 0.17
CA LEU A 95 -2.73 -12.59 -0.17
C LEU A 95 -2.56 -12.32 -1.67
N GLU A 96 -3.20 -13.11 -2.54
CA GLU A 96 -3.19 -12.88 -3.98
C GLU A 96 -3.85 -11.55 -4.36
N ARG A 97 -5.02 -11.24 -3.78
CA ARG A 97 -5.65 -9.92 -3.95
C ARG A 97 -4.77 -8.80 -3.39
N LEU A 98 -4.22 -9.00 -2.20
CA LEU A 98 -3.39 -8.02 -1.53
C LEU A 98 -2.10 -7.69 -2.30
N ARG A 99 -1.53 -8.64 -3.03
CA ARG A 99 -0.38 -8.39 -3.92
C ARG A 99 -0.72 -7.41 -5.04
N VAL A 100 -1.89 -7.58 -5.67
CA VAL A 100 -2.36 -6.65 -6.70
C VAL A 100 -2.56 -5.26 -6.11
N GLU A 101 -3.25 -5.17 -4.97
CA GLU A 101 -3.46 -3.89 -4.27
C GLU A 101 -2.15 -3.25 -3.80
N HIS A 102 -1.18 -4.04 -3.36
CA HIS A 102 0.14 -3.57 -2.97
C HIS A 102 0.90 -2.97 -4.14
N ASP A 103 0.91 -3.63 -5.29
CA ASP A 103 1.59 -3.11 -6.49
C ASP A 103 0.99 -1.75 -6.92
N GLU A 104 -0.34 -1.62 -6.85
CA GLU A 104 -1.05 -0.36 -7.10
C GLU A 104 -0.71 0.73 -6.05
N ALA A 105 -0.72 0.37 -4.77
CA ALA A 105 -0.45 1.28 -3.67
C ALA A 105 1.01 1.78 -3.66
N ILE A 106 1.97 0.88 -3.88
CA ILE A 106 3.40 1.22 -3.98
C ILE A 106 3.67 2.09 -5.20
N HIS A 107 2.99 1.84 -6.32
CA HIS A 107 3.08 2.71 -7.50
C HIS A 107 2.62 4.13 -7.18
N GLY A 108 1.50 4.28 -6.47
CA GLY A 108 1.01 5.58 -5.98
C GLY A 108 1.99 6.29 -5.05
N VAL A 109 2.60 5.57 -4.10
CA VAL A 109 3.57 6.13 -3.14
C VAL A 109 4.91 6.47 -3.79
N ARG A 110 5.43 5.63 -4.70
CA ARG A 110 6.68 5.93 -5.41
C ARG A 110 6.55 7.16 -6.29
N LYS A 111 5.41 7.32 -6.96
CA LYS A 111 5.14 8.51 -7.80
C LYS A 111 4.94 9.77 -6.98
N SER A 112 4.23 9.70 -5.85
CA SER A 112 4.09 10.87 -4.95
C SER A 112 5.42 11.32 -4.32
N ARG A 113 6.44 10.45 -4.33
CA ARG A 113 7.81 10.76 -3.85
C ARG A 113 8.82 11.02 -4.98
N SER A 114 8.38 11.07 -6.24
CA SER A 114 9.30 11.34 -7.34
C SER A 114 9.76 12.81 -7.30
N HIS A 115 11.07 13.04 -7.44
CA HIS A 115 11.66 14.38 -7.51
C HIS A 115 11.96 14.82 -8.95
N SER A 116 11.67 13.98 -9.93
CA SER A 116 11.94 14.24 -11.34
C SER A 116 11.00 13.44 -12.26
N ALA A 117 10.55 14.06 -13.34
CA ALA A 117 9.89 13.40 -14.45
C ALA A 117 10.48 13.90 -15.78
N PRO A 118 10.28 13.19 -16.91
CA PRO A 118 10.64 13.67 -18.23
C PRO A 118 10.04 15.05 -18.52
N GLU A 119 10.65 15.77 -19.46
CA GLU A 119 10.07 17.01 -19.99
C GLU A 119 8.68 16.75 -20.55
N LEU A 120 7.78 17.71 -20.28
CA LEU A 120 6.40 17.64 -20.77
C LEU A 120 6.33 18.38 -22.11
N GLU A 121 5.59 17.81 -23.08
CA GLU A 121 5.40 18.41 -24.40
C GLU A 121 4.75 19.81 -24.36
N ILE A 122 4.14 20.16 -23.23
CA ILE A 122 3.50 21.46 -23.01
C ILE A 122 4.45 22.56 -22.54
N GLU A 123 5.71 22.28 -22.24
CA GLU A 123 6.64 23.30 -21.71
C GLU A 123 6.82 24.47 -22.68
N ASP A 124 6.75 24.23 -23.99
CA ASP A 124 6.74 25.28 -25.03
C ASP A 124 5.52 26.21 -24.95
N ARG A 125 4.43 25.79 -24.29
CA ARG A 125 3.18 26.54 -24.13
C ARG A 125 3.08 27.26 -22.79
N LEU A 126 3.90 26.90 -21.80
CA LEU A 126 3.80 27.39 -20.42
C LEU A 126 4.52 28.72 -20.17
N GLY A 127 5.08 29.37 -21.19
CA GLY A 127 5.81 30.65 -21.03
C GLY A 127 7.12 30.52 -20.24
N GLY A 128 7.51 29.32 -19.80
CA GLY A 128 8.71 29.04 -19.02
C GLY A 128 8.93 27.54 -18.74
N GLU A 129 10.09 27.20 -18.18
CA GLU A 129 10.50 25.81 -17.90
C GLU A 129 10.08 25.34 -16.50
N LEU A 130 9.59 24.10 -16.41
CA LEU A 130 9.29 23.46 -15.12
C LEU A 130 10.56 22.90 -14.49
N ARG A 131 10.75 23.13 -13.19
CA ARG A 131 11.81 22.44 -12.44
C ARG A 131 11.53 20.92 -12.39
N PRO A 132 12.56 20.06 -12.25
CA PRO A 132 12.36 18.60 -12.24
C PRO A 132 11.29 18.10 -11.26
N PHE A 133 11.23 18.67 -10.05
CA PHE A 133 10.20 18.30 -9.07
C PHE A 133 8.80 18.79 -9.45
N GLN A 134 8.70 19.90 -10.18
CA GLN A 134 7.43 20.41 -10.68
C GLN A 134 6.90 19.49 -11.78
N ARG A 135 7.76 19.01 -12.68
CA ARG A 135 7.39 17.99 -13.68
C ARG A 135 6.85 16.72 -13.02
N ALA A 136 7.51 16.27 -11.94
CA ALA A 136 7.04 15.13 -11.17
C ALA A 136 5.66 15.36 -10.53
N GLY A 137 5.42 16.55 -9.95
CA GLY A 137 4.12 16.92 -9.40
C GLY A 137 3.02 16.98 -10.45
N VAL A 138 3.30 17.51 -11.65
CA VAL A 138 2.37 17.52 -12.79
C VAL A 138 2.04 16.11 -13.25
N ALA A 139 3.06 15.28 -13.51
CA ALA A 139 2.87 13.89 -13.93
C ALA A 139 2.05 13.09 -12.91
N TYR A 140 2.32 13.29 -11.62
CA TYR A 140 1.53 12.69 -10.55
C TYR A 140 0.07 13.14 -10.57
N ALA A 141 -0.20 14.44 -10.75
CA ALA A 141 -1.56 14.98 -10.82
C ALA A 141 -2.36 14.42 -12.01
N LEU A 142 -1.73 14.33 -13.19
CA LEU A 142 -2.34 13.80 -14.41
C LEU A 142 -2.77 12.33 -14.27
N GLU A 143 -1.97 11.53 -13.58
CA GLU A 143 -2.25 10.11 -13.41
C GLU A 143 -3.20 9.84 -12.25
N ALA A 144 -2.96 10.45 -11.09
CA ALA A 144 -3.79 10.23 -9.90
C ALA A 144 -5.21 10.78 -10.08
N ARG A 145 -5.39 11.81 -10.95
CA ARG A 145 -6.63 12.57 -11.23
C ARG A 145 -7.20 13.34 -10.02
N ARG A 146 -7.08 12.78 -8.81
CA ARG A 146 -7.44 13.35 -7.52
C ARG A 146 -6.19 13.39 -6.65
N ALA A 147 -5.46 14.50 -6.71
CA ALA A 147 -4.17 14.64 -6.08
C ALA A 147 -4.13 15.80 -5.08
N PHE A 148 -3.32 15.63 -4.02
CA PHE A 148 -2.86 16.74 -3.20
C PHE A 148 -1.43 17.09 -3.61
N LEU A 149 -1.21 18.32 -4.08
CA LEU A 149 0.12 18.88 -4.26
C LEU A 149 0.57 19.49 -2.93
N ALA A 150 1.28 18.72 -2.13
CA ALA A 150 1.67 19.07 -0.75
C ALA A 150 3.09 19.65 -0.63
N ASP A 151 3.66 20.15 -1.72
CA ASP A 151 4.98 20.80 -1.72
C ASP A 151 5.02 22.01 -0.76
N GLU A 152 6.23 22.39 -0.32
CA GLU A 152 6.43 23.58 0.50
C GLU A 152 5.84 24.85 -0.14
N GLN A 153 5.47 25.81 0.71
CA GLN A 153 4.96 27.10 0.24
C GLN A 153 6.06 27.82 -0.58
N GLY A 154 5.71 28.33 -1.75
CA GLY A 154 6.65 29.02 -2.65
C GLY A 154 7.29 28.16 -3.75
N LEU A 155 7.09 26.84 -3.75
CA LEU A 155 7.66 25.94 -4.78
C LEU A 155 6.89 25.89 -6.12
N GLY A 156 5.91 26.79 -6.33
CA GLY A 156 5.20 26.89 -7.61
C GLY A 156 4.08 25.86 -7.82
N LYS A 157 3.33 25.52 -6.78
CA LYS A 157 2.14 24.64 -6.88
C LYS A 157 1.07 25.15 -7.87
N THR A 158 0.93 26.47 -7.97
CA THR A 158 0.02 27.10 -8.95
C THR A 158 0.44 26.77 -10.37
N VAL A 159 1.72 26.92 -10.69
CA VAL A 159 2.30 26.58 -12.01
C VAL A 159 2.13 25.09 -12.30
N GLN A 160 2.36 24.21 -11.32
CA GLN A 160 2.10 22.77 -11.48
C GLN A 160 0.62 22.46 -11.79
N ALA A 161 -0.31 23.13 -11.10
CA ALA A 161 -1.74 22.92 -11.35
C ALA A 161 -2.15 23.40 -12.76
N LEU A 162 -1.65 24.55 -13.21
CA LEU A 162 -1.90 25.07 -14.56
C LEU A 162 -1.27 24.17 -15.62
N ALA A 163 -0.03 23.72 -15.41
CA ALA A 163 0.63 22.76 -16.29
C ALA A 163 -0.15 21.43 -16.40
N ALA A 164 -0.72 20.93 -15.30
CA ALA A 164 -1.57 19.74 -15.36
C ALA A 164 -2.85 19.98 -16.19
N LEU A 165 -3.48 21.16 -16.07
CA LEU A 165 -4.66 21.50 -16.89
C LEU A 165 -4.33 21.60 -18.38
N GLU A 166 -3.23 22.26 -18.72
CA GLU A 166 -2.73 22.38 -20.10
C GLU A 166 -2.36 21.03 -20.72
N ALA A 167 -1.68 20.15 -19.95
CA ALA A 167 -1.29 18.83 -20.42
C ALA A 167 -2.47 17.89 -20.65
N ASP A 168 -3.55 18.04 -19.88
CA ASP A 168 -4.76 17.19 -19.98
C ASP A 168 -5.83 17.80 -20.92
N ASP A 169 -5.59 18.98 -21.49
CA ASP A 169 -6.59 19.78 -22.22
C ASP A 169 -7.92 19.90 -21.44
N ALA A 170 -7.80 20.08 -20.12
CA ALA A 170 -8.93 19.95 -19.18
C ALA A 170 -9.71 21.26 -19.04
N TYR A 171 -10.26 21.75 -20.16
CA TYR A 171 -11.03 22.98 -20.23
C TYR A 171 -12.51 22.74 -20.54
N PRO A 172 -13.44 23.54 -19.95
CA PRO A 172 -13.20 24.63 -19.00
C PRO A 172 -12.84 24.15 -17.58
N ALA A 173 -11.94 24.88 -16.90
CA ALA A 173 -11.50 24.58 -15.53
C ALA A 173 -12.05 25.61 -14.52
N VAL A 174 -12.26 25.17 -13.27
CA VAL A 174 -12.68 26.04 -12.15
C VAL A 174 -11.63 26.02 -11.05
N VAL A 175 -11.07 27.19 -10.75
CA VAL A 175 -10.12 27.37 -9.64
C VAL A 175 -10.85 27.97 -8.44
N VAL A 176 -10.88 27.24 -7.32
CA VAL A 176 -11.39 27.73 -6.04
C VAL A 176 -10.22 28.08 -5.13
N CYS A 177 -10.10 29.34 -4.75
CA CYS A 177 -9.03 29.84 -3.88
C CYS A 177 -9.53 30.94 -2.92
N PRO A 178 -8.82 31.22 -1.81
CA PRO A 178 -9.07 32.40 -0.98
C PRO A 178 -9.09 33.69 -1.80
N ALA A 179 -9.93 34.65 -1.42
CA ALA A 179 -10.12 35.90 -2.16
C ALA A 179 -8.80 36.67 -2.40
N SER A 180 -7.88 36.61 -1.45
CA SER A 180 -6.55 37.25 -1.53
C SER A 180 -5.64 36.65 -2.61
N LEU A 181 -5.88 35.43 -3.07
CA LEU A 181 -5.03 34.74 -4.06
C LEU A 181 -5.56 34.84 -5.49
N LYS A 182 -6.78 35.38 -5.72
CA LYS A 182 -7.37 35.49 -7.06
C LYS A 182 -6.48 36.26 -8.04
N LEU A 183 -5.87 37.36 -7.58
CA LEU A 183 -4.97 38.15 -8.41
C LEU A 183 -3.65 37.43 -8.70
N ASN A 184 -3.16 36.60 -7.78
CA ASN A 184 -1.96 35.80 -8.01
C ASN A 184 -2.24 34.75 -9.08
N TRP A 185 -3.34 34.01 -8.96
CA TRP A 185 -3.75 33.05 -9.99
C TRP A 185 -3.89 33.69 -11.37
N ARG A 186 -4.54 34.85 -11.47
CA ARG A 186 -4.65 35.56 -12.75
C ARG A 186 -3.28 35.91 -13.34
N ARG A 187 -2.35 36.41 -12.53
CA ARG A 187 -1.00 36.75 -12.99
C ARG A 187 -0.25 35.54 -13.52
N GLU A 188 -0.35 34.38 -12.85
CA GLU A 188 0.32 33.15 -13.28
C GLU A 188 -0.31 32.57 -14.57
N ILE A 189 -1.59 32.84 -14.85
CA ILE A 189 -2.25 32.43 -16.11
C ILE A 189 -1.87 33.36 -17.27
N GLU A 190 -1.66 34.65 -16.98
CA GLU A 190 -1.31 35.67 -17.98
C GLU A 190 0.20 35.72 -18.29
N HIS A 191 1.03 35.02 -17.52
CA HIS A 191 2.49 34.96 -17.65
C HIS A 191 2.90 33.93 -18.70
#